data_AF-A0A3M1MT67-F1
#
_entry.id   AF-A0A3M1MT67-F1
#
_cell.length_a   1.000
_cell.length_b   1.000
_cell.length_c   1.000
_cell.angle_alpha   90.00
_cell.angle_beta   90.00
_cell.angle_gamma   90.00
#
_symmetry.space_group_name_H-M   'P 1'
#
loop_
_entity.id
_entity.type
_entity.pdbx_description
1 polymer ?
#
loop_
_entity_poly.entity_id
_entity_poly.type
_entity_poly.pdbx_seq_one_letter_code
_entity_poly.pdbx_strand_id
1 'polypeptide(L)'
;AWTGRDSRDRLVIFSERIETLKWLLEHLPKDLGLPDMAFTILDGSLSDLDQQKIVERFGQEHDPLRVLLCSDVASEGLNLHYLCHRLVHFDLPWSPMVFQQRNGRIDRFGQQHQPRIDYLLTESTVERIKGDMRVIEVLVRKDEQISKNIGDPASILRRHTVGEEEKLVADVLAEGMSAEQFEHQFIDEAKPEEDEEDWEAALFGTPEEQAASVTPPDLPTSEPHPLFPDFYSFAKQAIETIPEAQGYKTDDQARMLRLSPPPDLQRRLRRQLPAEVLRETDEYVLSALPGLVEEAIERAREEDKQGAAWPDIQYLWPQHPIGQWLIDRVIGSVGRRRAPVITSPHLQK
;
A
#
# COMPACT_ATOMS: atom_id res chain seq x y z
N ALA A 1 -0.26 18.03 -19.62
CA ALA A 1 0.71 17.13 -20.30
C ALA A 1 1.93 17.01 -19.40
N TRP A 2 2.51 15.82 -19.30
CA TRP A 2 3.71 15.59 -18.49
C TRP A 2 4.93 16.28 -19.13
N THR A 3 5.79 16.91 -18.32
CA THR A 3 6.93 17.71 -18.82
C THR A 3 8.29 17.22 -18.31
N GLY A 4 8.32 16.26 -17.38
CA GLY A 4 9.53 15.73 -16.76
C GLY A 4 10.36 16.73 -15.94
N ARG A 5 9.87 17.96 -15.74
CA ARG A 5 10.56 19.00 -14.96
C ARG A 5 10.20 18.98 -13.48
N ASP A 6 8.98 18.54 -13.17
CA ASP A 6 8.52 18.36 -11.81
C ASP A 6 9.22 17.16 -11.17
N SER A 7 9.78 17.35 -9.97
CA SER A 7 10.47 16.32 -9.20
C SER A 7 9.53 15.27 -8.61
N ARG A 8 8.25 15.64 -8.43
CA ARG A 8 7.19 14.84 -7.81
C ARG A 8 6.26 14.16 -8.82
N ASP A 9 6.44 14.44 -10.12
CA ASP A 9 5.67 13.81 -11.21
C ASP A 9 6.60 12.94 -12.06
N ARG A 10 6.84 11.70 -11.60
CA ARG A 10 7.67 10.70 -12.30
C ARG A 10 6.83 9.77 -13.16
N LEU A 11 7.49 9.12 -14.10
CA LEU A 11 6.87 8.22 -15.07
C LEU A 11 7.55 6.84 -15.00
N VAL A 12 6.74 5.79 -14.97
CA VAL A 12 7.21 4.41 -15.14
C VAL A 12 6.69 3.88 -16.48
N ILE A 13 7.55 3.24 -17.25
CA ILE A 13 7.18 2.59 -18.51
C ILE A 13 7.52 1.11 -18.40
N PHE A 14 6.53 0.25 -18.59
CA PHE A 14 6.70 -1.20 -18.58
C PHE A 14 6.82 -1.77 -20.00
N SER A 15 7.75 -2.70 -20.18
CA SER A 15 7.80 -3.58 -21.34
C SER A 15 8.26 -4.99 -20.96
N GLU A 16 7.65 -6.02 -21.54
CA GLU A 16 8.09 -7.41 -21.41
C GLU A 16 9.48 -7.63 -22.03
N ARG A 17 9.77 -6.94 -23.12
CA ARG A 17 10.99 -7.17 -23.90
C ARG A 17 12.10 -6.17 -23.54
N ILE A 18 13.20 -6.69 -22.99
CA ILE A 18 14.38 -5.90 -22.60
C ILE A 18 14.97 -5.09 -23.77
N GLU A 19 14.98 -5.65 -24.98
CA GLU A 19 15.46 -4.92 -26.17
C GLU A 19 14.61 -3.68 -26.50
N THR A 20 13.30 -3.72 -26.20
CA THR A 20 12.42 -2.55 -26.31
C THR A 20 12.80 -1.49 -25.29
N LEU A 21 13.10 -1.88 -24.04
CA LEU A 21 13.57 -0.94 -23.00
C LEU A 21 14.89 -0.27 -23.39
N LYS A 22 15.84 -1.03 -23.95
CA LYS A 22 17.10 -0.48 -24.47
C LYS A 22 16.86 0.50 -25.62
N TRP A 23 16.00 0.13 -26.57
CA TRP A 23 15.61 1.01 -27.66
C TRP A 23 14.98 2.32 -27.15
N LEU A 24 14.09 2.22 -26.15
CA LEU A 24 13.47 3.38 -25.51
C LEU A 24 14.50 4.26 -24.81
N LEU A 25 15.48 3.69 -24.11
CA LEU A 25 16.55 4.44 -23.45
C LEU A 25 17.39 5.25 -24.45
N GLU A 26 17.59 4.76 -25.67
CA GLU A 26 18.37 5.46 -26.71
C GLU A 26 17.62 6.62 -27.39
N HIS A 27 16.29 6.55 -27.46
CA HIS A 27 15.45 7.47 -28.25
C HIS A 27 14.67 8.46 -27.38
N LEU A 28 14.08 8.01 -26.27
CA LEU A 28 13.25 8.86 -25.40
C LEU A 28 13.93 10.12 -24.87
N PRO A 29 15.23 10.13 -24.49
CA PRO A 29 15.88 11.35 -24.03
C PRO A 29 15.87 12.47 -25.08
N LYS A 30 16.05 12.10 -26.36
CA LYS A 30 16.04 13.04 -27.48
C LYS A 30 14.64 13.57 -27.77
N ASP A 31 13.65 12.68 -27.75
CA ASP A 31 12.25 13.02 -28.07
C ASP A 31 11.60 13.88 -26.98
N LEU A 32 11.94 13.63 -25.72
CA LEU A 32 11.42 14.39 -24.57
C LEU A 32 12.27 15.63 -24.23
N GLY A 33 13.46 15.76 -24.81
CA GLY A 33 14.39 16.85 -24.53
C GLY A 33 14.88 16.88 -23.08
N LEU A 34 15.03 15.70 -22.46
CA LEU A 34 15.49 15.50 -21.09
C LEU A 34 16.91 14.94 -21.09
N PRO A 35 17.72 15.19 -20.05
CA PRO A 35 19.09 14.67 -20.01
C PRO A 35 19.10 13.15 -19.82
N ASP A 36 20.12 12.47 -20.35
CA ASP A 36 20.22 11.00 -20.29
C ASP A 36 20.15 10.45 -18.85
N MET A 37 20.67 11.21 -17.87
CA MET A 37 20.61 10.88 -16.44
C MET A 37 19.20 10.86 -15.84
N ALA A 38 18.20 11.38 -16.56
CA ALA A 38 16.79 11.35 -16.16
C ALA A 38 16.11 10.01 -16.47
N PHE A 39 16.80 9.10 -17.17
CA PHE A 39 16.29 7.79 -17.56
C PHE A 39 17.18 6.69 -17.00
N THR A 40 16.57 5.57 -16.61
CA THR A 40 17.32 4.36 -16.29
C THR A 40 16.48 3.13 -16.56
N ILE A 41 17.14 2.00 -16.86
CA ILE A 41 16.50 0.70 -17.01
C ILE A 41 16.59 -0.06 -15.70
N LEU A 42 15.50 -0.74 -15.35
CA LEU A 42 15.40 -1.72 -14.29
C LEU A 42 14.98 -3.05 -14.92
N ASP A 43 15.94 -3.96 -15.08
CA ASP A 43 15.72 -5.29 -15.63
C ASP A 43 16.40 -6.39 -14.79
N GLY A 44 16.01 -7.65 -15.03
CA GLY A 44 16.41 -8.79 -14.21
C GLY A 44 17.88 -9.21 -14.38
N SER A 45 18.65 -8.56 -15.24
CA SER A 45 20.10 -8.78 -15.35
C SER A 45 20.90 -8.03 -14.28
N LEU A 46 20.27 -7.05 -13.62
CA LEU A 46 20.87 -6.28 -12.53
C LEU A 46 20.88 -7.10 -11.23
N SER A 47 21.92 -6.90 -10.41
CA SER A 47 21.96 -7.47 -9.07
C SER A 47 20.89 -6.85 -8.17
N ASP A 48 20.37 -7.58 -7.18
CA ASP A 48 19.37 -7.07 -6.23
C ASP A 48 19.81 -5.76 -5.58
N LEU A 49 21.11 -5.63 -5.28
CA LEU A 49 21.71 -4.42 -4.71
C LEU A 49 21.59 -3.22 -5.67
N ASP A 50 21.79 -3.44 -6.96
CA ASP A 50 21.72 -2.36 -7.95
C ASP A 50 20.27 -2.01 -8.31
N GLN A 51 19.37 -2.99 -8.31
CA GLN A 51 17.94 -2.77 -8.41
C GLN A 51 17.45 -1.89 -7.25
N GLN A 52 17.82 -2.21 -6.01
CA GLN A 52 17.50 -1.41 -4.83
C GLN A 52 18.00 0.03 -4.94
N LYS A 53 19.27 0.24 -5.32
CA LYS A 53 19.82 1.59 -5.52
C LYS A 53 19.05 2.40 -6.57
N ILE A 54 18.60 1.76 -7.65
CA ILE A 54 17.81 2.45 -8.68
C ILE A 54 16.46 2.89 -8.12
N VAL A 55 15.78 2.01 -7.38
CA VAL A 55 14.49 2.31 -6.75
C VAL A 55 14.64 3.41 -5.70
N GLU A 56 15.69 3.38 -4.89
CA GLU A 56 16.02 4.43 -3.92
C GLU A 56 16.21 5.78 -4.62
N ARG A 57 17.02 5.82 -5.68
CA ARG A 57 17.20 7.04 -6.50
C ARG A 57 15.88 7.51 -7.12
N PHE A 58 15.04 6.58 -7.54
CA PHE A 58 13.71 6.90 -8.07
C PHE A 58 12.74 7.40 -6.99
N GLY A 59 12.96 7.10 -5.72
CA GLY A 59 12.21 7.63 -4.58
C GLY A 59 12.71 8.98 -4.05
N GLN A 60 13.90 9.44 -4.45
CA GLN A 60 14.51 10.67 -3.94
C GLN A 60 14.10 11.89 -4.77
N GLU A 61 13.39 12.85 -4.18
CA GLU A 61 12.87 14.04 -4.89
C GLU A 61 13.97 14.84 -5.62
N HIS A 62 15.16 14.95 -5.01
CA HIS A 62 16.29 15.71 -5.56
C HIS A 62 17.14 14.94 -6.59
N ASP A 63 16.97 13.61 -6.74
CA ASP A 63 17.67 12.87 -7.79
C ASP A 63 17.15 13.34 -9.17
N PRO A 64 18.01 13.46 -10.19
CA PRO A 64 17.62 13.83 -11.56
C PRO A 64 16.74 12.79 -12.28
N LEU A 65 16.64 11.55 -11.77
CA LEU A 65 15.86 10.48 -12.39
C LEU A 65 14.36 10.84 -12.45
N ARG A 66 13.75 10.71 -13.64
CA ARG A 66 12.34 11.07 -13.90
C ARG A 66 11.55 9.95 -14.55
N VAL A 67 12.22 9.12 -15.37
CA VAL A 67 11.60 8.03 -16.11
C VAL A 67 12.31 6.72 -15.76
N LEU A 68 11.54 5.74 -15.32
CA LEU A 68 12.03 4.39 -15.04
C LEU A 68 11.47 3.43 -16.10
N LEU A 69 12.36 2.73 -16.79
CA LEU A 69 12.04 1.74 -17.81
C LEU A 69 12.14 0.35 -17.17
N CYS A 70 11.02 -0.32 -16.99
CA CYS A 70 10.89 -1.51 -16.15
C CYS A 70 10.57 -2.77 -16.96
N SER A 71 11.28 -3.87 -16.68
CA SER A 71 10.81 -5.21 -17.03
C SER A 71 10.04 -5.84 -15.87
N ASP A 72 9.16 -6.80 -16.17
CA ASP A 72 8.31 -7.45 -15.15
C ASP A 72 9.14 -8.15 -14.07
N VAL A 73 10.12 -8.94 -14.50
CA VAL A 73 10.98 -9.75 -13.62
C VAL A 73 11.71 -8.90 -12.58
N ALA A 74 12.10 -7.67 -12.94
CA ALA A 74 12.87 -6.80 -12.06
C ALA A 74 12.01 -5.90 -11.18
N SER A 75 10.72 -5.79 -11.51
CA SER A 75 9.81 -4.83 -10.89
C SER A 75 8.88 -5.45 -9.86
N GLU A 76 8.88 -6.77 -9.76
CA GLU A 76 8.14 -7.50 -8.75
C GLU A 76 8.61 -7.10 -7.33
N GLY A 77 7.69 -7.08 -6.36
CA GLY A 77 7.97 -6.61 -5.00
C GLY A 77 8.26 -5.10 -4.80
N LEU A 78 8.56 -4.31 -5.84
CA LEU A 78 9.02 -2.92 -5.65
C LEU A 78 7.91 -1.90 -5.38
N ASN A 79 8.24 -0.87 -4.59
CA ASN A 79 7.37 0.26 -4.23
C ASN A 79 7.76 1.50 -5.04
N LEU A 80 6.99 1.86 -6.07
CA LEU A 80 7.26 3.03 -6.92
C LEU A 80 6.27 4.19 -6.69
N HIS A 81 5.18 3.95 -5.96
CA HIS A 81 4.06 4.87 -5.79
C HIS A 81 4.38 6.23 -5.15
N TYR A 82 5.45 6.38 -4.37
CA TYR A 82 5.66 7.61 -3.57
C TYR A 82 5.82 8.89 -4.41
N LEU A 83 6.61 8.86 -5.49
CA LEU A 83 6.82 10.01 -6.39
C LEU A 83 6.33 9.73 -7.82
N CYS A 84 5.65 8.61 -8.03
CA CYS A 84 5.15 8.20 -9.33
C CYS A 84 3.69 7.83 -9.23
N HIS A 85 2.87 8.53 -10.00
CA HIS A 85 1.46 8.24 -10.19
C HIS A 85 1.14 8.05 -11.68
N ARG A 86 2.16 7.96 -12.56
CA ARG A 86 1.99 7.74 -14.00
C ARG A 86 2.66 6.45 -14.43
N LEU A 87 1.89 5.55 -15.02
CA LEU A 87 2.39 4.29 -15.54
C LEU A 87 1.95 4.15 -16.99
N VAL A 88 2.90 3.83 -17.86
CA VAL A 88 2.64 3.53 -19.28
C VAL A 88 2.97 2.07 -19.53
N HIS A 89 2.00 1.30 -19.99
CA HIS A 89 2.26 -0.01 -20.57
C HIS A 89 2.65 0.19 -22.03
N PHE A 90 3.94 -0.03 -22.33
CA PHE A 90 4.41 0.02 -23.71
C PHE A 90 3.95 -1.20 -24.52
N ASP A 91 3.92 -2.35 -23.86
CA ASP A 91 3.25 -3.57 -24.30
C ASP A 91 2.31 -4.07 -23.21
N LEU A 92 1.32 -4.86 -23.62
CA LEU A 92 0.31 -5.41 -22.74
C LEU A 92 0.58 -6.90 -22.52
N PRO A 93 0.66 -7.35 -21.25
CA PRO A 93 0.82 -8.75 -20.96
C PRO A 93 -0.47 -9.51 -21.27
N TRP A 94 -0.32 -10.79 -21.62
CA TRP A 94 -1.44 -11.69 -21.88
C TRP A 94 -2.11 -12.20 -20.60
N SER A 95 -1.47 -11.97 -19.43
CA SER A 95 -1.97 -12.32 -18.11
C SER A 95 -2.53 -11.08 -17.39
N PRO A 96 -3.83 -11.06 -17.01
CA PRO A 96 -4.41 -10.02 -16.17
C PRO A 96 -3.73 -9.91 -14.80
N MET A 97 -3.22 -11.02 -14.27
CA MET A 97 -2.49 -10.99 -13.01
C MET A 97 -1.20 -10.15 -13.13
N VAL A 98 -0.42 -10.32 -14.20
CA VAL A 98 0.77 -9.48 -14.45
C VAL A 98 0.38 -8.01 -14.61
N PHE A 99 -0.73 -7.73 -15.29
CA PHE A 99 -1.25 -6.38 -15.46
C PHE A 99 -1.55 -5.70 -14.12
N GLN A 100 -2.26 -6.39 -13.23
CA GLN A 100 -2.57 -5.90 -11.89
C GLN A 100 -1.33 -5.75 -11.02
N GLN A 101 -0.37 -6.67 -11.13
CA GLN A 101 0.91 -6.54 -10.46
C GLN A 101 1.70 -5.31 -10.93
N ARG A 102 1.63 -4.93 -12.22
CA ARG A 102 2.21 -3.68 -12.75
C ARG A 102 1.49 -2.45 -12.19
N ASN A 103 0.16 -2.42 -12.27
CA ASN A 103 -0.66 -1.30 -11.76
C ASN A 103 -0.43 -1.05 -10.26
N GLY A 104 -0.41 -2.14 -9.48
CA GLY A 104 -0.13 -2.12 -8.05
C GLY A 104 1.28 -1.65 -7.67
N ARG A 105 2.16 -1.29 -8.61
CA ARG A 105 3.44 -0.62 -8.30
C ARG A 105 3.27 0.86 -7.99
N ILE A 106 2.28 1.51 -8.61
CA ILE A 106 1.96 2.93 -8.42
C ILE A 106 0.63 3.15 -7.68
N ASP A 107 -0.27 2.17 -7.72
CA ASP A 107 -1.54 2.16 -6.99
C ASP A 107 -1.38 1.41 -5.67
N ARG A 108 -0.92 2.11 -4.63
CA ARG A 108 -0.75 1.60 -3.26
C ARG A 108 -1.22 2.60 -2.22
N PHE A 109 -1.52 2.10 -1.03
CA PHE A 109 -1.81 2.95 0.13
C PHE A 109 -0.67 3.95 0.38
N GLY A 110 -1.02 5.23 0.54
CA GLY A 110 -0.06 6.32 0.71
C GLY A 110 0.26 7.09 -0.58
N GLN A 111 -0.29 6.68 -1.73
CA GLN A 111 -0.32 7.49 -2.94
C GLN A 111 -1.25 8.71 -2.75
N GLN A 112 -0.74 9.91 -3.01
CA GLN A 112 -1.48 11.16 -2.84
C GLN A 112 -2.19 11.64 -4.11
N HIS A 113 -1.77 11.12 -5.28
CA HIS A 113 -2.33 11.49 -6.58
C HIS A 113 -3.06 10.30 -7.19
N GLN A 114 -4.21 10.53 -7.82
CA GLN A 114 -4.90 9.47 -8.54
C GLN A 114 -3.95 8.85 -9.60
N PRO A 115 -3.69 7.52 -9.54
CA PRO A 115 -2.89 6.84 -10.54
C PRO A 115 -3.46 7.07 -11.94
N ARG A 116 -2.59 7.46 -12.86
CA ARG A 116 -2.88 7.54 -14.29
C ARG A 116 -2.14 6.42 -14.98
N ILE A 117 -2.89 5.46 -15.50
CA ILE A 117 -2.36 4.33 -16.23
C ILE A 117 -2.76 4.51 -17.70
N ASP A 118 -1.79 4.57 -18.59
CA ASP A 118 -1.99 4.72 -20.03
C ASP A 118 -1.49 3.44 -20.74
N TYR A 119 -2.25 2.95 -21.72
CA TYR A 119 -1.92 1.75 -22.50
C TYR A 119 -1.57 2.12 -23.93
N LEU A 120 -0.42 1.66 -24.43
CA LEU A 120 -0.06 1.83 -25.84
C LEU A 120 -0.55 0.62 -26.63
N LEU A 121 -1.58 0.86 -27.45
CA LEU A 121 -2.14 -0.13 -28.37
C LEU A 121 -1.68 0.18 -29.79
N THR A 122 -1.27 -0.85 -30.53
CA THR A 122 -0.98 -0.71 -31.96
C THR A 122 -2.21 -1.02 -32.79
N GLU A 123 -2.59 -0.10 -33.66
CA GLU A 123 -3.65 -0.35 -34.64
C GLU A 123 -3.08 -1.14 -35.82
N SER A 124 -3.55 -2.38 -35.98
CA SER A 124 -3.22 -3.18 -37.16
C SER A 124 -4.30 -3.05 -38.22
N THR A 125 -3.88 -2.89 -39.48
CA THR A 125 -4.76 -2.96 -40.65
C THR A 125 -5.11 -4.39 -41.06
N VAL A 126 -4.43 -5.40 -40.48
CA VAL A 126 -4.64 -6.82 -40.79
C VAL A 126 -5.68 -7.39 -39.84
N GLU A 127 -6.81 -7.86 -40.38
CA GLU A 127 -7.98 -8.30 -39.62
C GLU A 127 -7.65 -9.38 -38.58
N ARG A 128 -6.74 -10.31 -38.89
CA ARG A 128 -6.31 -11.37 -37.96
C ARG A 128 -5.63 -10.80 -36.71
N ILE A 129 -4.65 -9.90 -36.90
CA ILE A 129 -3.91 -9.25 -35.81
C ILE A 129 -4.82 -8.27 -35.04
N LYS A 130 -5.82 -7.70 -35.72
CA LYS A 130 -6.83 -6.85 -35.10
C LYS A 130 -7.75 -7.64 -34.15
N GLY A 131 -8.04 -8.90 -34.47
CA GLY A 131 -8.72 -9.83 -33.56
C GLY A 131 -7.94 -10.05 -32.27
N ASP A 132 -6.63 -10.27 -32.39
CA ASP A 132 -5.72 -10.50 -31.26
C ASP A 132 -5.70 -9.30 -30.30
N MET A 133 -5.63 -8.08 -30.84
CA MET A 133 -5.68 -6.84 -30.05
C MET A 133 -7.03 -6.63 -29.33
N ARG A 134 -8.16 -7.10 -29.90
CA ARG A 134 -9.48 -6.99 -29.26
C ARG A 134 -9.58 -7.84 -28.00
N VAL A 135 -8.91 -8.99 -27.95
CA VAL A 135 -8.85 -9.83 -26.73
C VAL A 135 -8.18 -9.05 -25.61
N ILE A 136 -7.05 -8.41 -25.90
CA ILE A 136 -6.35 -7.57 -24.93
C ILE A 136 -7.21 -6.38 -24.48
N GLU A 137 -7.94 -5.72 -25.40
CA GLU A 137 -8.88 -4.64 -25.04
C GLU A 137 -10.02 -5.10 -24.11
N VAL A 138 -10.47 -6.36 -24.23
CA VAL A 138 -11.46 -6.94 -23.30
C VAL A 138 -10.84 -7.09 -21.91
N LEU A 139 -9.61 -7.62 -21.83
CA LEU A 139 -8.89 -7.77 -20.56
C LEU A 139 -8.71 -6.41 -19.85
N VAL A 140 -8.27 -5.38 -20.57
CA VAL A 140 -8.11 -4.02 -20.03
C VAL A 140 -9.45 -3.46 -19.53
N ARG A 141 -10.53 -3.60 -20.31
CA ARG A 141 -11.86 -3.08 -19.92
C ARG A 141 -12.40 -3.76 -18.67
N LYS A 142 -12.22 -5.07 -18.52
CA LYS A 142 -12.68 -5.82 -17.33
C LYS A 142 -11.84 -5.50 -16.10
N ASP A 143 -10.54 -5.32 -16.28
CA ASP A 143 -9.65 -4.85 -15.21
C ASP A 143 -10.11 -3.50 -14.63
N GLU A 144 -10.41 -2.52 -15.49
CA GLU A 144 -10.95 -1.23 -15.07
C GLU A 144 -12.30 -1.34 -14.32
N GLN A 145 -13.11 -2.34 -14.64
CA GLN A 145 -14.38 -2.60 -13.94
C GLN A 145 -14.14 -3.21 -12.56
N ILE A 146 -13.19 -4.14 -12.43
CA ILE A 146 -12.84 -4.78 -11.15
C ILE A 146 -12.17 -3.79 -10.21
N SER A 147 -11.27 -2.96 -10.72
CA SER A 147 -10.65 -1.87 -9.96
C SER A 147 -11.71 -0.96 -9.32
N LYS A 148 -12.84 -0.72 -10.01
CA LYS A 148 -13.97 0.06 -9.47
C LYS A 148 -14.82 -0.71 -8.46
N ASN A 149 -14.83 -2.04 -8.52
CA ASN A 149 -15.78 -2.88 -7.79
C ASN A 149 -15.16 -3.68 -6.61
N ILE A 150 -13.87 -3.53 -6.31
CA ILE A 150 -13.17 -4.27 -5.24
C ILE A 150 -13.33 -5.80 -5.45
N GLY A 151 -12.87 -6.31 -6.60
CA GLY A 151 -12.84 -7.75 -6.90
C GLY A 151 -11.42 -8.31 -7.03
N ASP A 152 -11.29 -9.64 -6.98
CA ASP A 152 -10.02 -10.35 -7.18
C ASP A 152 -9.66 -10.46 -8.68
N PRO A 153 -8.48 -9.97 -9.13
CA PRO A 153 -7.99 -10.13 -10.50
C PRO A 153 -7.90 -11.58 -11.01
N ALA A 154 -7.57 -12.54 -10.14
CA ALA A 154 -7.42 -13.94 -10.55
C ALA A 154 -8.76 -14.58 -10.98
N SER A 155 -9.87 -13.95 -10.62
CA SER A 155 -11.21 -14.36 -11.05
C SER A 155 -11.49 -14.09 -12.55
N ILE A 156 -10.68 -13.25 -13.24
CA ILE A 156 -10.91 -12.85 -14.63
C ILE A 156 -10.84 -14.05 -15.58
N LEU A 157 -9.81 -14.90 -15.44
CA LEU A 157 -9.60 -16.08 -16.30
C LEU A 157 -9.75 -17.41 -15.54
N ARG A 158 -10.08 -17.35 -14.24
CA ARG A 158 -10.17 -18.52 -13.33
C ARG A 158 -8.90 -19.39 -13.35
N ARG A 159 -7.75 -18.74 -13.51
CA ARG A 159 -6.44 -19.37 -13.43
C ARG A 159 -5.68 -18.72 -12.29
N HIS A 160 -4.98 -19.54 -11.53
CA HIS A 160 -4.24 -19.07 -10.35
C HIS A 160 -2.75 -18.85 -10.66
N THR A 161 -2.33 -19.04 -11.92
CA THR A 161 -0.93 -18.90 -12.34
C THR A 161 -0.80 -18.15 -13.65
N VAL A 162 0.23 -17.29 -13.75
CA VAL A 162 0.54 -16.50 -14.96
C VAL A 162 0.66 -17.39 -16.20
N GLY A 163 1.39 -18.51 -16.07
CA GLY A 163 1.66 -19.38 -17.21
C GLY A 163 0.44 -20.13 -17.74
N GLU A 164 -0.60 -20.33 -16.94
CA GLU A 164 -1.86 -20.91 -17.41
C GLU A 164 -2.74 -19.87 -18.11
N GLU A 165 -2.75 -18.62 -17.62
CA GLU A 165 -3.43 -17.50 -18.28
C GLU A 165 -2.82 -17.23 -19.66
N GLU A 166 -1.49 -17.12 -19.73
CA GLU A 166 -0.78 -16.88 -20.99
C GLU A 166 -1.04 -17.98 -22.00
N LYS A 167 -1.05 -19.25 -21.58
CA LYS A 167 -1.37 -20.38 -22.46
C LYS A 167 -2.80 -20.32 -22.95
N LEU A 168 -3.76 -20.08 -22.07
CA LEU A 168 -5.16 -19.99 -22.45
C LEU A 168 -5.37 -18.91 -23.51
N VAL A 169 -4.84 -17.72 -23.26
CA VAL A 169 -4.96 -16.60 -24.20
C VAL A 169 -4.23 -16.93 -25.51
N ALA A 170 -3.04 -17.54 -25.45
CA ALA A 170 -2.34 -18.00 -26.66
C ALA A 170 -3.11 -19.05 -27.47
N ASP A 171 -3.78 -20.00 -26.80
CA ASP A 171 -4.58 -21.05 -27.44
C ASP A 171 -5.82 -20.45 -28.13
N VAL A 172 -6.53 -19.54 -27.45
CA VAL A 172 -7.67 -18.80 -28.00
C VAL A 172 -7.29 -18.03 -29.27
N LEU A 173 -6.12 -17.40 -29.26
CA LEU A 173 -5.58 -16.67 -30.42
C LEU A 173 -5.18 -17.61 -31.56
N ALA A 174 -4.60 -18.76 -31.24
CA ALA A 174 -4.23 -19.78 -32.22
C ALA A 174 -5.48 -20.36 -32.91
N GLU A 175 -6.57 -20.55 -32.16
CA GLU A 175 -7.87 -21.01 -32.65
C GLU A 175 -8.63 -19.94 -33.44
N GLY A 176 -8.23 -18.67 -33.34
CA GLY A 176 -8.82 -17.56 -34.08
C GLY A 176 -10.22 -17.19 -33.59
N MET A 177 -10.50 -17.41 -32.30
CA MET A 177 -11.77 -17.04 -31.69
C MET A 177 -11.95 -15.52 -31.70
N SER A 178 -13.18 -15.06 -31.89
CA SER A 178 -13.47 -13.62 -31.79
C SER A 178 -13.50 -13.14 -30.34
N ALA A 179 -13.20 -11.86 -30.10
CA ALA A 179 -13.21 -11.28 -28.75
C ALA A 179 -14.57 -11.41 -28.03
N GLU A 180 -15.68 -11.37 -28.78
CA GLU A 180 -17.03 -11.57 -28.23
C GLU A 180 -17.26 -13.02 -27.77
N GLN A 181 -16.69 -14.00 -28.50
CA GLN A 181 -16.73 -15.41 -28.08
C GLN A 181 -15.83 -15.66 -26.88
N PHE A 182 -14.66 -15.01 -26.84
CA PHE A 182 -13.77 -15.08 -25.68
C PHE A 182 -14.43 -14.51 -24.42
N GLU A 183 -15.03 -13.33 -24.53
CA GLU A 183 -15.76 -12.69 -23.44
C GLU A 183 -16.93 -13.58 -22.98
N HIS A 184 -17.71 -14.12 -23.91
CA HIS A 184 -18.81 -15.02 -23.56
C HIS A 184 -18.33 -16.30 -22.87
N GLN A 185 -17.33 -16.98 -23.39
CA GLN A 185 -16.93 -18.32 -22.92
C GLN A 185 -16.10 -18.29 -21.64
N PHE A 186 -15.19 -17.32 -21.51
CA PHE A 186 -14.23 -17.29 -20.41
C PHE A 186 -14.57 -16.26 -19.33
N ILE A 187 -15.46 -15.29 -19.64
CA ILE A 187 -15.74 -14.16 -18.75
C ILE A 187 -17.23 -14.04 -18.36
N ASP A 188 -18.20 -14.22 -19.28
CA ASP A 188 -19.63 -14.00 -19.01
C ASP A 188 -20.45 -15.30 -18.74
N GLU A 189 -20.19 -16.42 -19.42
CA GLU A 189 -20.74 -17.76 -19.09
C GLU A 189 -20.17 -18.34 -17.81
N ALA A 190 -19.32 -17.57 -17.13
CA ALA A 190 -18.93 -17.71 -15.76
C ALA A 190 -20.12 -17.54 -14.79
N LYS A 191 -21.18 -18.36 -14.93
CA LYS A 191 -21.92 -18.80 -13.75
C LYS A 191 -20.90 -19.38 -12.78
N PRO A 192 -21.00 -19.10 -11.46
CA PRO A 192 -20.16 -19.79 -10.49
C PRO A 192 -20.40 -21.27 -10.70
N GLU A 193 -19.44 -21.96 -11.32
CA GLU A 193 -19.44 -23.41 -11.27
C GLU A 193 -19.16 -23.69 -9.82
N GLU A 194 -20.20 -24.16 -9.14
CA GLU A 194 -20.13 -24.94 -7.93
C GLU A 194 -19.09 -26.04 -8.21
N ASP A 195 -17.81 -25.82 -7.94
CA ASP A 195 -16.87 -26.88 -7.55
C ASP A 195 -15.52 -26.30 -7.09
N GLU A 196 -15.29 -26.54 -5.80
CA GLU A 196 -14.02 -26.61 -5.08
C GLU A 196 -13.19 -25.32 -4.91
N GLU A 197 -13.69 -24.39 -4.10
CA GLU A 197 -13.08 -24.00 -2.81
C GLU A 197 -13.86 -22.84 -2.14
N ASP A 198 -15.19 -22.94 -2.08
CA ASP A 198 -15.99 -21.96 -1.33
C ASP A 198 -16.11 -22.36 0.15
N TRP A 199 -14.96 -22.61 0.79
CA TRP A 199 -14.90 -22.80 2.24
C TRP A 199 -15.39 -21.54 2.96
N GLU A 200 -15.24 -20.36 2.35
CA GLU A 200 -15.79 -19.10 2.83
C GLU A 200 -17.32 -19.08 2.74
N ALA A 201 -17.95 -19.43 1.62
CA ALA A 201 -19.42 -19.53 1.59
C ALA A 201 -19.96 -20.67 2.46
N ALA A 202 -19.21 -21.76 2.66
CA ALA A 202 -19.61 -22.81 3.60
C ALA A 202 -19.53 -22.35 5.08
N LEU A 203 -18.58 -21.46 5.43
CA LEU A 203 -18.45 -20.89 6.78
C LEU A 203 -19.34 -19.68 7.03
N PHE A 204 -19.50 -18.82 6.03
CA PHE A 204 -20.13 -17.50 6.14
C PHE A 204 -21.46 -17.39 5.39
N GLY A 205 -21.80 -18.32 4.49
CA GLY A 205 -22.99 -18.27 3.63
C GLY A 205 -22.75 -17.46 2.35
N THR A 206 -23.54 -17.74 1.31
CA THR A 206 -23.52 -16.97 0.06
C THR A 206 -23.97 -15.51 0.31
N PRO A 207 -23.48 -14.51 -0.46
CA PRO A 207 -23.89 -13.11 -0.28
C PRO A 207 -25.41 -12.90 -0.36
N GLU A 208 -26.11 -13.73 -1.14
CA GLU A 208 -27.58 -13.71 -1.24
C GLU A 208 -28.28 -14.30 0.00
N GLU A 209 -27.67 -15.25 0.71
CA GLU A 209 -28.19 -15.76 1.99
C GLU A 209 -27.86 -14.86 3.18
N GLN A 210 -26.72 -14.15 3.15
CA GLN A 210 -26.39 -13.12 4.15
C GLN A 210 -27.29 -11.87 4.06
N ALA A 211 -27.90 -11.63 2.89
CA ALA A 211 -28.90 -10.57 2.71
C ALA A 211 -30.24 -10.87 3.42
N ALA A 212 -30.49 -12.13 3.82
CA ALA A 212 -31.54 -12.46 4.78
C ALA A 212 -31.02 -12.17 6.19
N SER A 213 -30.92 -10.87 6.47
CA SER A 213 -30.56 -10.28 7.75
C SER A 213 -31.17 -11.05 8.94
N VAL A 214 -30.35 -11.82 9.63
CA VAL A 214 -30.48 -11.89 11.09
C VAL A 214 -29.98 -10.54 11.56
N THR A 215 -30.83 -9.52 11.48
CA THR A 215 -30.63 -8.29 12.22
C THR A 215 -30.55 -8.73 13.67
N PRO A 216 -29.39 -8.69 14.35
CA PRO A 216 -29.40 -8.83 15.80
C PRO A 216 -30.43 -7.83 16.33
N PRO A 217 -31.25 -8.17 17.33
CA PRO A 217 -32.23 -7.22 17.84
C PRO A 217 -31.52 -5.90 18.09
N ASP A 218 -32.07 -4.81 17.56
CA ASP A 218 -31.59 -3.43 17.76
C ASP A 218 -31.64 -3.11 19.26
N LEU A 219 -30.66 -3.64 19.99
CA LEU A 219 -30.34 -3.15 21.31
C LEU A 219 -29.81 -1.74 21.06
N PRO A 220 -30.34 -0.71 21.74
CA PRO A 220 -29.77 0.62 21.67
C PRO A 220 -28.34 0.53 22.22
N THR A 221 -27.37 0.39 21.32
CA THR A 221 -25.95 0.42 21.61
C THR A 221 -25.58 1.88 21.81
N SER A 222 -25.49 2.29 23.08
CA SER A 222 -24.84 3.55 23.40
C SER A 222 -23.33 3.38 23.19
N GLU A 223 -22.70 4.32 22.50
CA GLU A 223 -21.24 4.38 22.47
C GLU A 223 -20.72 4.42 23.92
N PRO A 224 -19.75 3.55 24.28
CA PRO A 224 -19.21 3.54 25.62
C PRO A 224 -18.60 4.91 25.92
N HIS A 225 -19.15 5.62 26.92
CA HIS A 225 -18.61 6.91 27.33
C HIS A 225 -17.17 6.73 27.83
N PRO A 226 -16.16 7.23 27.09
CA PRO A 226 -14.78 7.08 27.51
C PRO A 226 -14.51 8.00 28.69
N LEU A 227 -13.75 7.51 29.68
CA LEU A 227 -13.37 8.30 30.87
C LEU A 227 -12.51 9.52 30.53
N PHE A 228 -11.80 9.44 29.41
CA PHE A 228 -10.98 10.52 28.86
C PHE A 228 -11.47 10.82 27.45
N PRO A 229 -11.47 12.10 27.03
CA PRO A 229 -11.89 12.47 25.68
C PRO A 229 -10.94 11.89 24.62
N ASP A 230 -9.65 11.84 24.90
CA ASP A 230 -8.60 11.34 24.02
C ASP A 230 -7.55 10.56 24.80
N PHE A 231 -6.86 9.63 24.12
CA PHE A 231 -5.74 8.89 24.73
C PHE A 231 -4.59 9.82 25.17
N TYR A 232 -4.39 10.96 24.51
CA TYR A 232 -3.43 11.98 24.95
C TYR A 232 -3.76 12.52 26.36
N SER A 233 -5.04 12.80 26.63
CA SER A 233 -5.48 13.30 27.93
C SER A 233 -5.25 12.26 29.03
N PHE A 234 -5.50 10.99 28.71
CA PHE A 234 -5.15 9.87 29.58
C PHE A 234 -3.63 9.81 29.84
N ALA A 235 -2.82 9.86 28.79
CA ALA A 235 -1.36 9.76 28.90
C ALA A 235 -0.76 10.91 29.73
N LYS A 236 -1.27 12.13 29.55
CA LYS A 236 -0.90 13.30 30.36
C LYS A 236 -1.19 13.08 31.84
N GLN A 237 -2.41 12.67 32.18
CA GLN A 237 -2.80 12.40 33.57
C GLN A 237 -2.01 11.23 34.18
N ALA A 238 -1.73 10.20 33.39
CA ALA A 238 -0.93 9.06 33.82
C ALA A 238 0.50 9.48 34.21
N ILE A 239 1.12 10.34 33.41
CA ILE A 239 2.48 10.86 33.66
C ILE A 239 2.53 11.69 34.95
N GLU A 240 1.54 12.55 35.19
CA GLU A 240 1.44 13.33 36.43
C GLU A 240 1.30 12.44 37.67
N THR A 241 0.68 11.27 37.52
CA THR A 241 0.40 10.35 38.63
C THR A 241 1.58 9.41 38.94
N ILE A 242 2.44 9.11 37.95
CA ILE A 242 3.53 8.15 38.08
C ILE A 242 4.85 8.87 38.47
N PRO A 243 5.39 8.66 39.70
CA PRO A 243 6.63 9.33 40.14
C PRO A 243 7.86 8.94 39.31
N GLU A 244 7.82 7.76 38.69
CA GLU A 244 8.89 7.19 37.86
C GLU A 244 8.94 7.85 36.47
N ALA A 245 7.97 8.70 36.14
CA ALA A 245 7.84 9.43 34.88
C ALA A 245 8.48 10.84 34.91
N GLN A 246 9.48 11.10 35.76
CA GLN A 246 10.14 12.41 35.90
C GLN A 246 10.91 12.91 34.65
N GLY A 247 11.03 12.09 33.59
CA GLY A 247 11.67 12.46 32.32
C GLY A 247 10.71 12.79 31.17
N TYR A 248 9.40 12.87 31.43
CA TYR A 248 8.39 13.08 30.40
C TYR A 248 8.03 14.57 30.28
N LYS A 249 8.14 15.13 29.07
CA LYS A 249 7.70 16.49 28.75
C LYS A 249 6.48 16.42 27.84
N THR A 250 5.42 17.11 28.22
CA THR A 250 4.22 17.24 27.39
C THR A 250 4.20 18.61 26.72
N ASP A 251 3.81 18.64 25.45
CA ASP A 251 3.49 19.86 24.72
C ASP A 251 2.02 19.80 24.33
N ASP A 252 1.22 20.65 24.98
CA ASP A 252 -0.24 20.68 24.81
C ASP A 252 -0.65 21.26 23.44
N GLN A 253 0.18 22.09 22.79
CA GLN A 253 -0.16 22.67 21.49
C GLN A 253 -0.03 21.64 20.36
N ALA A 254 1.02 20.84 20.40
CA ALA A 254 1.26 19.78 19.42
C ALA A 254 0.63 18.43 19.82
N ARG A 255 -0.07 18.36 20.98
CA ARG A 255 -0.49 17.10 21.64
C ARG A 255 0.64 16.06 21.63
N MET A 256 1.84 16.53 21.96
CA MET A 256 3.08 15.79 21.82
C MET A 256 3.60 15.38 23.20
N LEU A 257 4.27 14.23 23.22
CA LEU A 257 4.75 13.57 24.40
C LEU A 257 6.19 13.16 24.13
N ARG A 258 7.13 13.87 24.75
CA ARG A 258 8.57 13.60 24.67
C ARG A 258 8.98 12.84 25.91
N LEU A 259 9.67 11.72 25.73
CA LEU A 259 10.08 10.89 26.85
C LEU A 259 11.48 10.34 26.69
N SER A 260 12.22 10.36 27.80
CA SER A 260 13.39 9.53 27.98
C SER A 260 12.96 8.24 28.67
N PRO A 261 12.99 7.08 27.99
CA PRO A 261 12.41 5.86 28.51
C PRO A 261 13.21 5.36 29.72
N PRO A 262 12.57 5.05 30.86
CA PRO A 262 13.24 4.43 31.99
C PRO A 262 13.79 3.03 31.61
N PRO A 263 14.74 2.45 32.38
CA PRO A 263 15.41 1.20 32.01
C PRO A 263 14.48 0.01 31.75
N ASP A 264 13.33 -0.03 32.42
CA ASP A 264 12.29 -1.04 32.21
C ASP A 264 11.57 -0.87 30.87
N LEU A 265 11.21 0.38 30.51
CA LEU A 265 10.59 0.69 29.23
C LEU A 265 11.57 0.45 28.07
N GLN A 266 12.86 0.77 28.23
CA GLN A 266 13.88 0.46 27.23
C GLN A 266 13.95 -1.04 26.90
N ARG A 267 13.85 -1.91 27.92
CA ARG A 267 13.83 -3.37 27.71
C ARG A 267 12.61 -3.83 26.94
N ARG A 268 11.45 -3.21 27.17
CA ARG A 268 10.21 -3.49 26.43
C ARG A 268 10.32 -3.05 24.98
N LEU A 269 10.80 -1.83 24.74
CA LEU A 269 10.99 -1.29 23.39
C LEU A 269 11.94 -2.18 22.58
N ARG A 270 13.09 -2.58 23.14
CA ARG A 270 14.05 -3.50 22.48
C ARG A 270 13.49 -4.88 22.12
N ARG A 271 12.41 -5.32 22.77
CA ARG A 271 11.78 -6.63 22.50
C ARG A 271 10.63 -6.54 21.50
N GLN A 272 9.94 -5.41 21.46
CA GLN A 272 8.70 -5.24 20.69
C GLN A 272 8.90 -4.45 19.40
N LEU A 273 9.95 -3.62 19.33
CA LEU A 273 10.23 -2.79 18.18
C LEU A 273 11.47 -3.31 17.42
N PRO A 274 11.45 -3.29 16.08
CA PRO A 274 12.61 -3.59 15.24
C PRO A 274 13.81 -2.67 15.56
N ALA A 275 15.01 -3.12 15.20
CA ALA A 275 16.26 -2.43 15.55
C ALA A 275 16.37 -1.05 14.88
N GLU A 276 15.72 -0.87 13.74
CA GLU A 276 15.70 0.35 12.95
C GLU A 276 14.85 1.45 13.62
N VAL A 277 13.88 1.09 14.49
CA VAL A 277 13.10 2.04 15.30
C VAL A 277 13.92 2.60 16.44
N LEU A 278 14.83 1.77 16.95
CA LEU A 278 15.55 2.04 18.18
C LEU A 278 16.62 3.08 17.88
N ARG A 279 16.29 4.34 18.13
CA ARG A 279 17.26 5.41 17.98
C ARG A 279 18.43 5.25 18.93
N GLU A 280 19.59 5.71 18.47
CA GLU A 280 20.75 5.95 19.33
C GLU A 280 20.49 7.08 20.34
N THR A 281 19.58 8.01 20.02
CA THR A 281 19.14 9.06 20.93
C THR A 281 18.15 8.53 21.98
N ASP A 282 18.41 8.84 23.24
CA ASP A 282 17.59 8.45 24.40
C ASP A 282 16.21 9.15 24.48
N GLU A 283 15.73 9.80 23.41
CA GLU A 283 14.47 10.56 23.41
C GLU A 283 13.50 10.05 22.34
N TYR A 284 12.32 9.62 22.77
CA TYR A 284 11.20 9.24 21.91
C TYR A 284 10.15 10.35 21.91
N VAL A 285 9.63 10.66 20.73
CA VAL A 285 8.61 11.70 20.53
C VAL A 285 7.36 11.06 19.96
N LEU A 286 6.24 11.17 20.68
CA LEU A 286 4.93 10.68 20.26
C LEU A 286 3.97 11.86 20.09
N SER A 287 3.13 11.83 19.06
CA SER A 287 2.10 12.84 18.83
C SER A 287 0.73 12.20 18.62
N ALA A 288 -0.31 12.79 19.20
CA ALA A 288 -1.70 12.38 18.95
C ALA A 288 -2.33 13.07 17.73
N LEU A 289 -1.63 14.04 17.10
CA LEU A 289 -2.10 14.71 15.90
C LEU A 289 -1.63 13.96 14.65
N PRO A 290 -2.56 13.44 13.80
CA PRO A 290 -2.19 12.71 12.59
C PRO A 290 -1.30 13.50 11.63
N GLY A 291 -1.62 14.77 11.36
CA GLY A 291 -0.87 15.59 10.39
C GLY A 291 0.60 15.78 10.73
N LEU A 292 0.96 15.94 12.02
CA LEU A 292 2.38 16.03 12.42
C LEU A 292 3.13 14.70 12.25
N VAL A 293 2.44 13.58 12.39
CA VAL A 293 3.02 12.26 12.17
C VAL A 293 3.18 11.99 10.67
N GLU A 294 2.20 12.39 9.86
CA GLU A 294 2.29 12.34 8.39
C GLU A 294 3.47 13.16 7.87
N GLU A 295 3.63 14.41 8.31
CA GLU A 295 4.78 15.24 7.96
C GLU A 295 6.13 14.62 8.42
N ALA A 296 6.15 13.95 9.56
CA ALA A 296 7.35 13.25 10.04
C ALA A 296 7.66 12.00 9.22
N ILE A 297 6.64 11.28 8.75
CA ILE A 297 6.77 10.15 7.83
C ILE A 297 7.29 10.64 6.48
N GLU A 298 6.76 11.74 5.95
CA GLU A 298 7.23 12.34 4.69
C GLU A 298 8.70 12.77 4.79
N ARG A 299 9.10 13.48 5.85
CA ARG A 299 10.50 13.88 6.05
C ARG A 299 11.46 12.70 6.16
N ALA A 300 11.09 11.65 6.92
CA ALA A 300 11.93 10.46 7.04
C ALA A 300 12.10 9.73 5.69
N ARG A 301 11.10 9.79 4.81
CA ARG A 301 11.20 9.26 3.45
C ARG A 301 12.13 10.08 2.56
N GLU A 302 12.15 11.41 2.72
CA GLU A 302 13.01 12.31 1.93
C GLU A 302 14.49 12.23 2.34
N GLU A 303 14.78 12.08 3.64
CA GLU A 303 16.14 12.17 4.17
C GLU A 303 16.99 10.91 3.95
N ASP A 304 16.38 9.74 3.74
CA ASP A 304 17.11 8.49 3.72
C ASP A 304 17.41 7.93 2.33
N LYS A 305 18.68 7.58 2.14
CA LYS A 305 19.21 6.95 0.92
C LYS A 305 19.03 5.44 0.91
N GLN A 306 18.64 4.81 2.04
CA GLN A 306 18.62 3.35 2.23
C GLN A 306 17.25 2.77 2.64
N GLY A 307 16.19 3.60 2.68
CA GLY A 307 14.82 3.15 2.96
C GLY A 307 14.59 2.59 4.38
N ALA A 308 15.49 2.86 5.33
CA ALA A 308 15.46 2.37 6.71
C ALA A 308 15.09 3.45 7.74
N ALA A 309 14.87 4.70 7.32
CA ALA A 309 14.56 5.79 8.23
C ALA A 309 13.15 5.69 8.80
N TRP A 310 13.11 5.59 10.12
CA TRP A 310 11.88 5.64 10.90
C TRP A 310 11.53 7.09 11.26
N PRO A 311 10.27 7.54 11.12
CA PRO A 311 9.85 8.90 11.45
C PRO A 311 10.25 9.34 12.86
N ASP A 312 10.74 10.58 12.93
CA ASP A 312 11.12 11.27 14.18
C ASP A 312 10.03 11.31 15.23
N ILE A 313 8.79 11.40 14.76
CA ILE A 313 7.60 11.50 15.57
C ILE A 313 6.73 10.28 15.27
N GLN A 314 6.40 9.51 16.30
CA GLN A 314 5.52 8.36 16.19
C GLN A 314 4.09 8.70 16.63
N TYR A 315 3.11 7.95 16.16
CA TYR A 315 1.73 8.16 16.57
C TYR A 315 1.49 7.69 18.02
N LEU A 316 0.80 8.50 18.81
CA LEU A 316 0.41 8.18 20.17
C LEU A 316 -0.92 7.42 20.17
N TRP A 317 -0.85 6.10 20.36
CA TRP A 317 -2.00 5.20 20.37
C TRP A 317 -1.92 4.18 21.51
N PRO A 318 -3.07 3.63 21.98
CA PRO A 318 -3.10 2.77 23.16
C PRO A 318 -2.27 1.50 23.05
N GLN A 319 -2.15 0.94 21.84
CA GLN A 319 -1.39 -0.28 21.59
C GLN A 319 0.11 -0.06 21.42
N HIS A 320 0.56 1.20 21.38
CA HIS A 320 1.98 1.50 21.38
C HIS A 320 2.66 0.93 22.63
N PRO A 321 3.88 0.36 22.57
CA PRO A 321 4.59 -0.14 23.74
C PRO A 321 4.67 0.85 24.92
N ILE A 322 4.81 2.15 24.58
CA ILE A 322 4.85 3.25 25.56
C ILE A 322 3.44 3.49 26.15
N GLY A 323 2.40 3.43 25.32
CA GLY A 323 1.01 3.54 25.77
C GLY A 323 0.61 2.39 26.70
N GLN A 324 0.95 1.16 26.33
CA GLN A 324 0.73 -0.02 27.17
C GLN A 324 1.52 0.07 28.49
N TRP A 325 2.76 0.55 28.47
CA TRP A 325 3.54 0.75 29.69
C TRP A 325 2.90 1.77 30.64
N LEU A 326 2.35 2.87 30.13
CA LEU A 326 1.60 3.84 30.94
C LEU A 326 0.37 3.19 31.57
N ILE A 327 -0.39 2.41 30.80
CA ILE A 327 -1.57 1.67 31.29
C ILE A 327 -1.16 0.71 32.42
N ASP A 328 -0.13 -0.11 32.20
CA ASP A 328 0.36 -1.10 33.17
C ASP A 328 0.80 -0.42 34.48
N ARG A 329 1.44 0.75 34.39
CA ARG A 329 1.89 1.52 35.56
C ARG A 329 0.73 2.16 36.32
N VAL A 330 -0.27 2.69 35.62
CA VAL A 330 -1.49 3.22 36.24
C VAL A 330 -2.25 2.09 36.96
N ILE A 331 -2.40 0.93 36.32
CA ILE A 331 -3.03 -0.25 36.96
C ILE A 331 -2.20 -0.71 38.16
N GLY A 332 -0.87 -0.77 38.02
CA GLY A 332 0.06 -1.14 39.09
C GLY A 332 0.07 -0.19 40.28
N SER A 333 -0.31 1.08 40.09
CA SER A 333 -0.47 2.05 41.17
C SER A 333 -1.66 1.74 42.10
N VAL A 334 -2.64 0.96 41.61
CA VAL A 334 -3.76 0.50 42.42
C VAL A 334 -3.27 -0.57 43.38
N GLY A 335 -3.23 -0.22 44.67
CA GLY A 335 -2.77 -1.12 45.72
C GLY A 335 -3.52 -2.45 45.76
N ARG A 336 -2.84 -3.53 46.19
CA ARG A 336 -3.46 -4.85 46.36
C ARG A 336 -4.73 -4.76 47.21
N ARG A 337 -5.81 -5.44 46.79
CA ARG A 337 -7.14 -5.42 47.42
C ARG A 337 -7.83 -4.04 47.43
N ARG A 338 -7.46 -3.15 46.50
CA ARG A 338 -8.20 -1.91 46.22
C ARG A 338 -8.78 -2.01 44.81
N ALA A 339 -9.94 -1.40 44.60
CA ALA A 339 -10.58 -1.30 43.30
C ALA A 339 -10.86 0.18 43.00
N PRO A 340 -10.62 0.65 41.77
CA PRO A 340 -11.07 1.97 41.36
C PRO A 340 -12.60 2.01 41.36
N VAL A 341 -13.18 3.06 41.93
CA VAL A 341 -14.64 3.26 41.99
C VAL A 341 -14.97 4.52 41.21
N ILE A 342 -15.89 4.40 40.26
CA ILE A 342 -16.43 5.53 39.48
C ILE A 342 -17.87 5.73 39.96
N THR A 343 -18.19 6.93 40.44
CA THR A 343 -19.57 7.28 40.83
C THR A 343 -20.22 8.07 39.71
N SER A 344 -21.21 7.47 39.04
CA SER A 344 -22.03 8.19 38.06
C SER A 344 -23.18 8.92 38.77
N PRO A 345 -23.34 10.23 38.58
CA PRO A 345 -24.46 10.99 39.15
C PRO A 345 -25.81 10.62 38.51
N HIS A 346 -25.82 9.92 37.37
CA HIS A 346 -27.03 9.53 36.63
C HIS A 346 -27.50 8.10 36.92
N LEU A 347 -26.71 7.30 37.63
CA LEU A 347 -27.13 6.01 38.19
C LEU A 347 -27.73 6.25 39.58
N GLN A 348 -28.86 6.95 39.66
CA GLN A 348 -29.67 6.93 40.87
C GLN A 348 -30.36 5.56 40.97
N LYS A 349 -30.31 4.98 42.18
CA LYS A 349 -30.85 3.66 42.53
C LYS A 349 -32.31 3.46 42.19
#